data_AF-A0A8X6JAY6-F1
#
_entry.id   AF-A0A8X6JAY6-F1
#
_cell.length_a   1.000
_cell.length_b   1.000
_cell.length_c   1.000
_cell.angle_alpha   90.00
_cell.angle_beta   90.00
_cell.angle_gamma   90.00
#
_symmetry.space_group_name_H-M   'P 1'
#
loop_
_entity.id
_entity.type
_entity.pdbx_description
1 polymer ?
#
loop_
_entity_poly.entity_id
_entity_poly.type
_entity_poly.pdbx_seq_one_letter_code
_entity_poly.pdbx_strand_id
1 'polypeptide(L)'
;MEDSHTCPICGIFLQEPYIHCIECNSEICLQCFAKGKEYGEHKNDHQYSVMRNNFVILDTDWMAYEEIKLLNAVADHGIGNWSEIAKDVGTKNKVECEEHYLLCYVHNHIPSLPGFQLDKSNTQVCHPTPVACTSFSQDPPRPIVGSTLYQEMAGYMPCRGDFSYEHDDFAELDIKDLKIEDNDPLWNELQFTVLNIYQSRLKERVRRKWLIKEYGLLNVKRNHEDSKRYAALGSSFLDHMKPLMHLLTPDKYYKFLEGLLWEYKAKHRIRLLQECRSAGITRTHSISTFLRLKKKREERKKRNKTTLDEMLSRVKDEGSCQSLIRKQVLKDGIAEVGPDESRFSLEMGFLAYSSEGGSTSSLEHH
;
A
#
# COMPACT_ATOMS: atom_id res chain seq x y z
N MET A 1 -10.77 -41.10 -6.00
CA MET A 1 -10.22 -42.45 -6.21
C MET A 1 -9.33 -42.70 -5.01
N GLU A 2 -9.77 -43.53 -4.06
CA GLU A 2 -8.90 -43.93 -2.95
C GLU A 2 -7.76 -44.76 -3.54
N ASP A 3 -6.53 -44.26 -3.43
CA ASP A 3 -5.33 -44.98 -3.83
C ASP A 3 -5.28 -46.28 -3.03
N SER A 4 -5.73 -47.37 -3.66
CA SER A 4 -5.90 -48.65 -3.00
C SER A 4 -4.54 -49.33 -2.94
N HIS A 5 -3.82 -49.11 -1.84
CA HIS A 5 -2.51 -49.70 -1.59
C HIS A 5 -2.62 -51.23 -1.50
N THR A 6 -1.73 -51.96 -2.18
CA THR A 6 -1.69 -53.43 -2.16
C THR A 6 -0.41 -53.91 -1.47
N CYS A 7 -0.51 -55.01 -0.73
CA CYS A 7 0.66 -55.61 -0.12
C CYS A 7 1.58 -56.18 -1.21
N PRO A 8 2.86 -55.76 -1.29
CA PRO A 8 3.77 -56.22 -2.34
C PRO A 8 4.11 -57.71 -2.24
N ILE A 9 3.84 -58.33 -1.08
CA ILE A 9 4.18 -59.72 -0.78
C ILE A 9 3.06 -60.69 -1.18
N CYS A 10 1.79 -60.30 -1.01
CA CYS A 10 0.64 -61.19 -1.28
C CYS A 10 -0.37 -60.62 -2.27
N GLY A 11 -0.22 -59.37 -2.73
CA GLY A 11 -1.12 -58.70 -3.65
C GLY A 11 -2.50 -58.35 -3.09
N ILE A 12 -2.75 -58.60 -1.80
CA ILE A 12 -4.02 -58.25 -1.14
C ILE A 12 -4.05 -56.76 -0.85
N PHE A 13 -5.21 -56.13 -1.05
CA PHE A 13 -5.46 -54.74 -0.67
C PHE A 13 -5.21 -54.53 0.83
N LEU A 14 -4.43 -53.52 1.15
CA LEU A 14 -4.15 -53.13 2.51
C LEU A 14 -5.40 -52.49 3.10
N GLN A 15 -5.88 -53.08 4.18
CA GLN A 15 -6.89 -52.50 5.03
C GLN A 15 -6.21 -52.10 6.34
N GLU A 16 -6.55 -50.93 6.86
CA GLU A 16 -6.08 -50.54 8.18
C GLU A 16 -6.60 -51.53 9.25
N PRO A 17 -5.77 -51.92 10.24
CA PRO A 17 -4.38 -51.52 10.41
C PRO A 17 -3.40 -52.32 9.54
N TYR A 18 -2.42 -51.62 8.95
CA TYR A 18 -1.30 -52.21 8.21
C TYR A 18 0.05 -51.68 8.72
N ILE A 19 1.14 -52.27 8.24
CA ILE A 19 2.48 -51.95 8.72
C ILE A 19 3.25 -51.20 7.66
N HIS A 20 3.88 -50.10 8.08
CA HIS A 20 4.76 -49.28 7.26
C HIS A 20 6.20 -49.46 7.72
N CYS A 21 7.05 -50.00 6.85
CA CYS A 21 8.49 -50.13 7.06
C CYS A 21 9.15 -48.75 6.96
N ILE A 22 9.82 -48.30 8.01
CA ILE A 22 10.47 -46.97 8.06
C ILE A 22 11.72 -46.93 7.17
N GLU A 23 12.44 -48.04 7.08
CA GLU A 23 13.72 -48.09 6.35
C GLU A 23 13.53 -48.20 4.84
N CYS A 24 12.48 -48.91 4.42
CA CYS A 24 12.27 -49.32 3.04
C CYS A 24 10.97 -48.76 2.43
N ASN A 25 10.26 -47.89 3.18
CA ASN A 25 9.01 -47.24 2.80
C ASN A 25 7.96 -48.20 2.21
N SER A 26 7.98 -49.46 2.65
CA SER A 26 7.15 -50.54 2.12
C SER A 26 5.98 -50.82 3.05
N GLU A 27 4.78 -50.96 2.48
CA GLU A 27 3.55 -51.19 3.23
C GLU A 27 3.12 -52.66 3.15
N ILE A 28 2.94 -53.30 4.30
CA ILE A 28 2.80 -54.75 4.40
C ILE A 28 1.56 -55.08 5.23
N CYS A 29 0.79 -56.09 4.80
CA CYS A 29 -0.35 -56.55 5.56
C CYS A 29 0.10 -57.28 6.83
N LEU A 30 -0.73 -57.25 7.87
CA LEU A 30 -0.42 -57.89 9.15
C LEU A 30 -0.07 -59.37 9.02
N GLN A 31 -0.70 -60.09 8.08
CA GLN A 31 -0.46 -61.52 7.89
C GLN A 31 0.93 -61.82 7.31
N CYS A 32 1.43 -60.95 6.41
CA CYS A 32 2.76 -61.12 5.83
C CYS A 32 3.85 -60.69 6.82
N PHE A 33 3.61 -59.62 7.56
CA PHE A 33 4.49 -59.17 8.63
C PHE A 33 4.61 -60.19 9.77
N ALA A 34 3.48 -60.72 10.27
CA ALA A 34 3.48 -61.70 11.36
C ALA A 34 4.18 -63.02 10.97
N LYS A 35 4.28 -63.32 9.68
CA LYS A 35 5.02 -64.47 9.14
C LYS A 35 6.49 -64.14 8.85
N GLY A 36 6.94 -62.91 9.11
CA GLY A 36 8.31 -62.45 8.88
C GLY A 36 8.73 -62.51 7.41
N LYS A 37 7.79 -62.29 6.47
CA LYS A 37 8.09 -62.39 5.03
C LYS A 37 8.92 -61.19 4.56
N GLU A 38 9.99 -61.48 3.84
CA GLU A 38 10.88 -60.50 3.21
C GLU A 38 10.56 -60.35 1.72
N TYR A 39 10.78 -59.16 1.17
CA TYR A 39 10.51 -58.87 -0.24
C TYR A 39 11.41 -57.75 -0.77
N GLY A 40 12.15 -58.01 -1.85
CA GLY A 40 13.09 -57.05 -2.42
C GLY A 40 14.14 -56.62 -1.39
N GLU A 41 14.17 -55.32 -1.08
CA GLU A 41 15.05 -54.72 -0.07
C GLU A 41 14.47 -54.76 1.35
N HIS A 42 13.21 -55.14 1.54
CA HIS A 42 12.60 -55.24 2.87
C HIS A 42 13.06 -56.48 3.63
N LYS A 43 13.52 -56.28 4.87
CA LYS A 43 13.86 -57.32 5.84
C LYS A 43 12.94 -57.29 7.06
N ASN A 44 12.77 -58.45 7.69
CA ASN A 44 11.85 -58.63 8.82
C ASN A 44 12.33 -57.99 10.13
N ASP A 45 13.57 -57.51 10.17
CA ASP A 45 14.21 -56.81 11.28
C ASP A 45 14.17 -55.28 11.14
N HIS A 46 13.67 -54.77 10.00
CA HIS A 46 13.54 -53.33 9.78
C HIS A 46 12.60 -52.68 10.81
N GLN A 47 12.94 -51.44 11.19
CA GLN A 47 12.05 -50.63 12.01
C GLN A 47 10.73 -50.36 11.27
N TYR A 48 9.63 -50.43 12.01
CA TYR A 48 8.29 -50.33 11.46
C TYR A 48 7.38 -49.44 12.30
N SER A 49 6.36 -48.88 11.64
CA SER A 49 5.25 -48.16 12.25
C SER A 49 3.93 -48.86 11.93
N VAL A 50 2.99 -48.85 12.88
CA VAL A 50 1.65 -49.43 12.70
C VAL A 50 0.69 -48.30 12.30
N MET A 51 0.21 -48.36 11.07
CA MET A 51 -0.75 -47.39 10.53
C MET A 51 -2.16 -47.79 10.97
N ARG A 52 -2.82 -46.93 11.74
CA ARG A 52 -4.20 -47.14 12.23
C ARG A 52 -4.88 -45.80 12.49
N ASN A 53 -6.14 -45.65 12.08
CA ASN A 53 -6.95 -44.46 12.38
C ASN A 53 -8.05 -44.68 13.44
N ASN A 54 -7.95 -45.75 14.24
CA ASN A 54 -8.87 -46.05 15.34
C ASN A 54 -8.39 -45.44 16.67
N PHE A 55 -8.23 -44.12 16.72
CA PHE A 55 -7.88 -43.37 17.92
C PHE A 55 -8.56 -42.01 17.92
N VAL A 56 -8.69 -41.38 19.08
CA VAL A 56 -9.30 -40.04 19.22
C VAL A 56 -8.25 -38.95 18.98
N ILE A 57 -8.62 -37.89 18.25
CA ILE A 57 -7.76 -36.71 18.01
C ILE A 57 -8.25 -35.48 18.77
N LEU A 58 -9.48 -35.05 18.50
CA LEU A 58 -10.01 -33.75 18.94
C LEU A 58 -11.04 -33.91 20.05
N ASP A 59 -12.07 -34.71 19.78
CA ASP A 59 -13.18 -34.98 20.68
C ASP A 59 -13.24 -36.47 21.03
N THR A 60 -13.49 -36.80 22.30
CA THR A 60 -13.60 -38.17 22.82
C THR A 60 -14.66 -39.01 22.10
N ASP A 61 -15.65 -38.35 21.49
CA ASP A 61 -16.72 -39.01 20.75
C ASP A 61 -16.40 -39.19 19.25
N TRP A 62 -15.27 -38.69 18.76
CA TRP A 62 -14.87 -38.74 17.34
C TRP A 62 -13.54 -39.47 17.13
N MET A 63 -13.57 -40.50 16.29
CA MET A 63 -12.37 -41.23 15.89
C MET A 63 -11.66 -40.56 14.71
N ALA A 64 -10.34 -40.72 14.61
CA ALA A 64 -9.50 -40.11 13.57
C ALA A 64 -9.99 -40.44 12.14
N TYR A 65 -10.48 -41.66 11.91
CA TYR A 65 -11.06 -42.01 10.60
C TYR A 65 -12.36 -41.24 10.32
N GLU A 66 -13.16 -40.93 11.34
CA GLU A 66 -14.40 -40.15 11.22
C GLU A 66 -14.10 -38.69 10.90
N GLU A 67 -13.04 -38.15 11.51
CA GLU A 67 -12.52 -36.81 11.22
C GLU A 67 -12.10 -36.68 9.75
N ILE A 68 -11.34 -37.65 9.23
CA ILE A 68 -10.91 -37.66 7.83
C ILE A 68 -12.13 -37.73 6.89
N LYS A 69 -13.09 -38.61 7.19
CA LYS A 69 -14.32 -38.71 6.40
C LYS A 69 -15.15 -37.43 6.42
N LEU A 70 -15.27 -36.78 7.58
CA LEU A 70 -15.99 -35.52 7.71
C LEU A 70 -15.34 -34.43 6.85
N LEU A 71 -14.02 -34.28 6.92
CA LEU A 71 -13.30 -33.26 6.14
C LEU A 71 -13.35 -33.53 4.63
N ASN A 72 -13.21 -34.78 4.21
CA ASN A 72 -13.35 -35.16 2.80
C ASN A 72 -14.77 -34.88 2.30
N ALA A 73 -15.80 -35.26 3.06
CA ALA A 73 -17.19 -35.02 2.70
C ALA A 73 -17.54 -33.51 2.66
N VAL A 74 -16.96 -32.69 3.56
CA VAL A 74 -17.10 -31.23 3.51
C VAL A 74 -16.41 -30.66 2.26
N ALA A 75 -15.24 -31.19 1.86
CA ALA A 75 -14.55 -30.78 0.66
C ALA A 75 -15.34 -31.12 -0.62
N ASP A 76 -15.96 -32.30 -0.67
CA ASP A 76 -16.71 -32.79 -1.83
C ASP A 76 -18.09 -32.12 -1.97
N HIS A 77 -18.85 -32.00 -0.88
CA HIS A 77 -20.24 -31.51 -0.90
C HIS A 77 -20.39 -30.02 -0.56
N GLY A 78 -19.33 -29.41 -0.03
CA GLY A 78 -19.33 -28.02 0.44
C GLY A 78 -19.99 -27.84 1.82
N ILE A 79 -19.54 -26.81 2.54
CA ILE A 79 -20.04 -26.47 3.87
C ILE A 79 -21.54 -26.11 3.83
N GLY A 80 -22.32 -26.66 4.76
CA GLY A 80 -23.77 -26.43 4.87
C GLY A 80 -24.64 -27.56 4.30
N ASN A 81 -24.08 -28.47 3.49
CA ASN A 81 -24.81 -29.65 3.02
C ASN A 81 -24.70 -30.85 3.98
N TRP A 82 -25.02 -30.63 5.26
CA TRP A 82 -24.80 -31.60 6.35
C TRP A 82 -25.57 -32.91 6.20
N SER A 83 -26.60 -32.94 5.37
CA SER A 83 -27.39 -34.14 5.12
C SER A 83 -26.67 -35.14 4.23
N GLU A 84 -25.92 -34.68 3.22
CA GLU A 84 -25.08 -35.55 2.39
C GLU A 84 -23.77 -35.88 3.10
N ILE A 85 -23.19 -34.90 3.82
CA ILE A 85 -21.97 -35.11 4.62
C ILE A 85 -22.15 -36.21 5.67
N ALA A 86 -23.28 -36.23 6.39
CA ALA A 86 -23.55 -37.27 7.37
C ALA A 86 -23.74 -38.67 6.77
N LYS A 87 -24.24 -38.77 5.53
CA LYS A 87 -24.35 -40.06 4.83
C LYS A 87 -22.97 -40.63 4.49
N ASP A 88 -22.04 -39.77 4.07
CA ASP A 88 -20.67 -40.18 3.72
C ASP A 88 -19.84 -40.53 4.96
N VAL A 89 -20.04 -39.81 6.07
CA VAL A 89 -19.44 -40.16 7.37
C VAL A 89 -20.01 -41.49 7.88
N GLY A 90 -21.33 -41.69 7.76
CA GLY A 90 -22.04 -42.95 8.00
C GLY A 90 -22.25 -43.33 9.47
N THR A 91 -21.47 -42.77 10.39
CA THR A 91 -21.53 -43.07 11.84
C THR A 91 -22.17 -41.98 12.68
N LYS A 92 -22.29 -40.76 12.15
CA LYS A 92 -22.78 -39.56 12.85
C LYS A 92 -23.95 -38.92 12.11
N ASN A 93 -24.80 -38.23 12.86
CA ASN A 93 -25.95 -37.53 12.32
C ASN A 93 -25.59 -36.13 11.81
N LYS A 94 -26.44 -35.54 10.95
CA LYS A 94 -26.23 -34.20 10.38
C LYS A 94 -25.94 -33.11 11.41
N VAL A 95 -26.62 -33.17 12.56
CA VAL A 95 -26.47 -32.18 13.64
C VAL A 95 -25.13 -32.36 14.34
N GLU A 96 -24.74 -33.61 14.60
CA GLU A 96 -23.46 -33.95 15.22
C GLU A 96 -22.29 -33.54 14.33
N CYS A 97 -22.38 -33.80 13.01
CA CYS A 97 -21.37 -33.37 12.04
C CYS A 97 -21.23 -31.84 11.97
N GLU A 98 -22.35 -31.12 11.98
CA GLU A 98 -22.37 -29.66 11.93
C GLU A 98 -21.78 -29.04 13.21
N GLU A 99 -22.25 -29.47 14.38
CA GLU A 99 -21.77 -28.97 15.67
C GLU A 99 -20.29 -29.27 15.86
N HIS A 100 -19.86 -30.49 15.56
CA HIS A 100 -18.44 -30.87 15.66
C HIS A 100 -17.56 -30.07 14.72
N TYR A 101 -17.94 -29.91 13.45
CA TYR A 101 -17.16 -29.13 12.48
C TYR A 101 -17.01 -27.68 12.94
N LEU A 102 -18.11 -27.05 13.36
CA LEU A 102 -18.10 -25.66 13.81
C LEU A 102 -17.30 -25.48 15.09
N LEU A 103 -17.44 -26.38 16.07
CA LEU A 103 -16.72 -26.29 17.34
C LEU A 103 -15.22 -26.54 17.16
N CYS A 104 -14.83 -27.63 16.50
CA CYS A 104 -13.44 -28.10 16.46
C CYS A 104 -12.61 -27.44 15.36
N TYR A 105 -13.21 -27.05 14.22
CA TYR A 105 -12.46 -26.51 13.07
C TYR A 105 -12.69 -25.02 12.82
N VAL A 106 -13.86 -24.47 13.20
CA VAL A 106 -14.20 -23.05 12.96
C VAL A 106 -13.98 -22.19 14.19
N HIS A 107 -14.50 -22.58 15.36
CA HIS A 107 -14.49 -21.79 16.57
C HIS A 107 -13.24 -22.00 17.43
N ASN A 108 -12.85 -23.26 17.65
CA ASN A 108 -11.66 -23.62 18.42
C ASN A 108 -10.60 -24.22 17.52
N HIS A 109 -10.10 -23.45 16.55
CA HIS A 109 -8.99 -23.90 15.72
C HIS A 109 -7.78 -24.21 16.62
N ILE A 110 -7.41 -25.49 16.74
CA ILE A 110 -6.20 -25.87 17.45
C ILE A 110 -5.02 -25.21 16.73
N PRO A 111 -4.19 -24.40 17.41
CA PRO A 111 -3.07 -23.75 16.77
C PRO A 111 -2.05 -24.81 16.37
N SER A 112 -1.97 -25.05 15.05
CA SER A 112 -0.99 -25.91 14.35
C SER A 112 -0.91 -27.36 14.83
N LEU A 113 -1.24 -28.29 13.93
CA LEU A 113 -0.81 -29.68 14.00
C LEU A 113 0.69 -29.75 14.40
N PRO A 114 1.13 -30.77 15.17
CA PRO A 114 2.52 -30.93 15.56
C PRO A 114 3.45 -30.89 14.34
N GLY A 115 4.13 -29.76 14.18
CA GLY A 115 5.27 -29.47 13.31
C GLY A 115 5.48 -30.32 12.05
N PHE A 116 4.74 -30.05 10.97
CA PHE A 116 5.42 -30.02 9.68
C PHE A 116 6.31 -28.78 9.70
N GLN A 117 7.63 -28.97 9.76
CA GLN A 117 8.58 -27.90 9.50
C GLN A 117 8.36 -27.44 8.06
N LEU A 118 7.52 -26.43 7.85
CA LEU A 118 7.63 -25.63 6.64
C LEU A 118 9.01 -24.99 6.68
N ASP A 119 9.85 -25.39 5.74
CA ASP A 119 11.14 -24.78 5.50
C ASP A 119 10.98 -23.25 5.45
N LYS A 120 11.67 -22.58 6.38
CA LYS A 120 11.68 -21.12 6.53
C LYS A 120 12.42 -20.41 5.39
N SER A 121 12.56 -21.04 4.22
CA SER A 121 13.17 -20.45 3.04
C SER A 121 12.16 -19.75 2.12
N ASN A 122 10.84 -19.84 2.41
CA ASN A 122 9.83 -19.15 1.60
C ASN A 122 8.69 -18.49 2.41
N THR A 123 9.02 -17.81 3.51
CA THR A 123 8.09 -16.86 4.15
C THR A 123 7.96 -15.57 3.34
N GLN A 124 7.35 -15.65 2.17
CA GLN A 124 6.60 -14.55 1.58
C GLN A 124 5.27 -15.10 1.06
N VAL A 125 4.19 -14.50 1.56
CA VAL A 125 2.78 -14.70 1.20
C VAL A 125 2.07 -15.88 1.90
N CYS A 126 1.83 -15.70 3.21
CA CYS A 126 0.54 -16.10 3.78
C CYS A 126 0.12 -15.00 4.77
N HIS A 127 -0.94 -14.27 4.45
CA HIS A 127 -1.52 -13.32 5.40
C HIS A 127 -2.41 -14.11 6.38
N PRO A 128 -2.15 -14.03 7.70
CA PRO A 128 -2.91 -14.76 8.71
C PRO A 128 -4.17 -13.97 9.05
N THR A 129 -5.34 -14.61 9.01
CA THR A 129 -6.61 -14.05 9.52
C THR A 129 -7.12 -12.83 8.72
N PRO A 130 -8.43 -12.68 8.45
CA PRO A 130 -8.95 -11.38 8.03
C PRO A 130 -8.59 -10.36 9.10
N VAL A 131 -7.75 -9.39 8.75
CA VAL A 131 -7.47 -8.24 9.62
C VAL A 131 -8.84 -7.63 9.93
N ALA A 132 -9.30 -7.77 11.17
CA ALA A 132 -10.50 -7.10 11.61
C ALA A 132 -10.32 -5.61 11.28
N CYS A 133 -11.19 -5.07 10.42
CA CYS A 133 -11.18 -3.68 9.99
C CYS A 133 -11.42 -2.77 11.20
N THR A 134 -10.38 -2.56 12.01
CA THR A 134 -10.48 -1.63 13.12
C THR A 134 -10.59 -0.23 12.54
N SER A 135 -11.62 0.49 12.94
CA SER A 135 -11.91 1.89 12.59
C SER A 135 -10.80 2.89 12.97
N PHE A 136 -9.71 2.44 13.58
CA PHE A 136 -8.64 3.28 14.12
C PHE A 136 -7.54 3.66 13.11
N SER A 137 -7.21 2.81 12.13
CA SER A 137 -6.25 3.20 11.09
C SER A 137 -6.96 3.78 9.88
N GLN A 138 -6.78 5.07 9.60
CA GLN A 138 -7.19 5.71 8.34
C GLN A 138 -6.18 5.53 7.20
N ASP A 139 -5.11 4.76 7.41
CA ASP A 139 -4.11 4.41 6.39
C ASP A 139 -4.13 2.89 6.13
N PRO A 140 -4.42 2.44 4.91
CA PRO A 140 -4.86 3.21 3.74
C PRO A 140 -6.29 3.75 3.90
N PRO A 141 -6.64 4.87 3.23
CA PRO A 141 -7.98 5.44 3.28
C PRO A 141 -9.02 4.45 2.77
N ARG A 142 -10.19 4.42 3.44
CA ARG A 142 -11.31 3.52 3.11
C ARG A 142 -12.55 4.33 2.72
N PRO A 143 -12.55 4.93 1.52
CA PRO A 143 -13.72 5.66 1.04
C PRO A 143 -14.88 4.70 0.74
N ILE A 144 -16.10 5.25 0.76
CA ILE A 144 -17.31 4.53 0.35
C ILE A 144 -17.18 4.19 -1.14
N VAL A 145 -17.52 2.96 -1.51
CA VAL A 145 -17.51 2.48 -2.90
C VAL A 145 -18.35 3.41 -3.78
N GLY A 146 -17.79 3.84 -4.91
CA GLY A 146 -18.45 4.77 -5.85
C GLY A 146 -18.30 6.26 -5.52
N SER A 147 -17.69 6.62 -4.39
CA SER A 147 -17.33 8.02 -4.12
C SER A 147 -16.17 8.51 -5.02
N THR A 148 -16.01 9.83 -5.15
CA THR A 148 -14.89 10.44 -5.91
C THR A 148 -13.53 9.96 -5.40
N LEU A 149 -13.36 9.90 -4.07
CA LEU A 149 -12.11 9.42 -3.48
C LEU A 149 -11.85 7.94 -3.80
N TYR A 150 -12.88 7.10 -3.88
CA TYR A 150 -12.73 5.71 -4.31
C TYR A 150 -12.27 5.60 -5.78
N GLN A 151 -12.78 6.45 -6.66
CA GLN A 151 -12.35 6.50 -8.06
C GLN A 151 -10.89 6.96 -8.21
N GLU A 152 -10.46 7.93 -7.38
CA GLU A 152 -9.09 8.43 -7.34
C GLU A 152 -8.06 7.40 -6.82
N MET A 153 -8.51 6.34 -6.14
CA MET A 153 -7.64 5.27 -5.65
C MET A 153 -7.22 4.25 -6.72
N ALA A 154 -7.51 4.51 -8.00
CA ALA A 154 -7.07 3.70 -9.14
C ALA A 154 -7.40 2.20 -9.01
N GLY A 155 -8.55 1.86 -8.42
CA GLY A 155 -8.99 0.48 -8.22
C GLY A 155 -8.33 -0.24 -7.05
N TYR A 156 -7.64 0.46 -6.14
CA TYR A 156 -7.18 -0.13 -4.88
C TYR A 156 -8.37 -0.57 -4.02
N MET A 157 -8.34 -1.81 -3.55
CA MET A 157 -9.35 -2.40 -2.67
C MET A 157 -8.79 -2.49 -1.23
N PRO A 158 -9.19 -1.59 -0.31
CA PRO A 158 -8.55 -1.52 1.01
C PRO A 158 -8.68 -2.77 1.87
N CYS A 159 -9.81 -3.48 1.81
CA CYS A 159 -10.01 -4.72 2.57
C CYS A 159 -9.16 -5.88 2.04
N ARG A 160 -8.81 -5.86 0.74
CA ARG A 160 -7.92 -6.84 0.12
C ARG A 160 -6.45 -6.44 0.27
N GLY A 161 -6.18 -5.14 0.42
CA GLY A 161 -4.82 -4.60 0.40
C GLY A 161 -4.18 -4.64 -0.99
N ASP A 162 -4.98 -4.70 -2.05
CA ASP A 162 -4.48 -4.86 -3.42
C ASP A 162 -5.36 -4.16 -4.47
N PHE A 163 -4.82 -3.95 -5.66
CA PHE A 163 -5.50 -3.33 -6.80
C PHE A 163 -6.36 -4.31 -7.59
N SER A 164 -7.44 -3.83 -8.20
CA SER A 164 -8.30 -4.61 -9.09
C SER A 164 -7.67 -4.93 -10.43
N TYR A 165 -6.66 -4.17 -10.82
CA TYR A 165 -5.93 -4.32 -12.08
C TYR A 165 -4.44 -4.27 -11.78
N GLU A 166 -3.67 -5.08 -12.48
CA GLU A 166 -2.22 -5.08 -12.35
C GLU A 166 -1.57 -3.98 -13.19
N HIS A 167 -0.33 -3.62 -12.83
CA HIS A 167 0.49 -2.84 -13.76
C HIS A 167 0.81 -3.71 -14.98
N ASP A 168 0.47 -3.19 -16.18
CA ASP A 168 0.57 -3.95 -17.43
C ASP A 168 -0.29 -5.23 -17.40
N ASP A 169 -1.60 -5.05 -17.18
CA ASP A 169 -2.60 -6.11 -16.97
C ASP A 169 -2.69 -7.15 -18.11
N PHE A 170 -2.17 -6.82 -19.29
CA PHE A 170 -2.19 -7.68 -20.47
C PHE A 170 -0.89 -8.49 -20.68
N ALA A 171 0.09 -8.40 -19.78
CA ALA A 171 1.39 -9.05 -19.96
C ALA A 171 1.30 -10.58 -20.15
N GLU A 172 0.26 -11.20 -19.58
CA GLU A 172 -0.02 -12.62 -19.70
C GLU A 172 -0.39 -13.05 -21.14
N LEU A 173 -0.87 -12.13 -21.98
CA LEU A 173 -1.15 -12.43 -23.40
C LEU A 173 0.13 -12.77 -24.16
N ASP A 174 1.26 -12.14 -23.81
CA ASP A 174 2.55 -12.36 -24.46
C ASP A 174 3.11 -13.77 -24.20
N ILE A 175 2.68 -14.41 -23.10
CA ILE A 175 3.16 -15.74 -22.70
C ILE A 175 2.14 -16.87 -22.95
N LYS A 176 0.91 -16.52 -23.33
CA LYS A 176 -0.22 -17.46 -23.42
C LYS A 176 0.05 -18.64 -24.36
N ASP A 177 0.68 -18.36 -25.50
CA ASP A 177 0.88 -19.33 -26.58
C ASP A 177 2.34 -19.80 -26.71
N LEU A 178 3.15 -19.65 -25.64
CA LEU A 178 4.55 -20.09 -25.66
C LEU A 178 4.65 -21.62 -25.72
N LYS A 179 5.56 -22.12 -26.55
CA LYS A 179 5.79 -23.55 -26.76
C LYS A 179 7.29 -23.83 -26.84
N ILE A 180 7.74 -24.77 -26.04
CA ILE A 180 9.11 -25.27 -26.05
C ILE A 180 9.13 -26.48 -26.99
N GLU A 181 10.07 -26.49 -27.92
CA GLU A 181 10.22 -27.55 -28.93
C GLU A 181 11.55 -28.29 -28.75
N ASP A 182 11.55 -29.62 -28.77
CA ASP A 182 12.77 -30.39 -28.46
C ASP A 182 13.90 -30.25 -29.50
N ASN A 183 13.56 -29.85 -30.74
CA ASN A 183 14.48 -29.87 -31.89
C ASN A 183 14.98 -28.48 -32.32
N ASP A 184 14.53 -27.39 -31.70
CA ASP A 184 14.95 -26.03 -32.07
C ASP A 184 15.46 -25.24 -30.84
N PRO A 185 16.78 -25.30 -30.57
CA PRO A 185 17.37 -24.58 -29.44
C PRO A 185 17.28 -23.06 -29.60
N LEU A 186 17.29 -22.53 -30.83
CA LEU A 186 17.21 -21.08 -31.08
C LEU A 186 15.80 -20.57 -30.81
N TRP A 187 14.78 -21.32 -31.22
CA TRP A 187 13.40 -21.01 -30.87
C TRP A 187 13.19 -21.02 -29.35
N ASN A 188 13.69 -22.05 -28.67
CA ASN A 188 13.58 -22.11 -27.20
C ASN A 188 14.29 -20.94 -26.52
N GLU A 189 15.46 -20.52 -26.99
CA GLU A 189 16.16 -19.33 -26.47
C GLU A 189 15.32 -18.06 -26.62
N LEU A 190 14.63 -17.88 -27.75
CA LEU A 190 13.69 -16.78 -27.95
C LEU A 190 12.51 -16.88 -26.97
N GLN A 191 11.92 -18.06 -26.79
CA GLN A 191 10.82 -18.29 -25.85
C GLN A 191 11.24 -17.97 -24.40
N PHE A 192 12.44 -18.41 -23.98
CA PHE A 192 12.99 -18.08 -22.67
C PHE A 192 13.25 -16.57 -22.53
N THR A 193 13.66 -15.89 -23.60
CA THR A 193 13.82 -14.43 -23.60
C THR A 193 12.48 -13.73 -23.36
N VAL A 194 11.39 -14.20 -23.98
CA VAL A 194 10.03 -13.70 -23.71
C VAL A 194 9.63 -13.92 -22.25
N LEU A 195 9.89 -15.12 -21.70
CA LEU A 195 9.64 -15.39 -20.28
C LEU A 195 10.46 -14.49 -19.35
N ASN A 196 11.72 -14.20 -19.67
CA ASN A 196 12.55 -13.27 -18.90
C ASN A 196 11.99 -11.83 -18.93
N ILE A 197 11.45 -11.40 -20.07
CA ILE A 197 10.76 -10.11 -20.18
C ILE A 197 9.52 -10.09 -19.29
N TYR A 198 8.70 -11.15 -19.32
CA TYR A 198 7.54 -11.29 -18.43
C TYR A 198 7.94 -11.27 -16.94
N GLN A 199 9.00 -11.97 -16.56
CA GLN A 199 9.54 -11.96 -15.20
C GLN A 199 9.99 -10.55 -14.76
N SER A 200 10.53 -9.75 -15.67
CA SER A 200 10.85 -8.34 -15.42
C SER A 200 9.60 -7.51 -15.12
N ARG A 201 8.50 -7.75 -15.87
CA ARG A 201 7.21 -7.09 -15.63
C ARG A 201 6.62 -7.47 -14.28
N LEU A 202 6.69 -8.74 -13.88
CA LEU A 202 6.27 -9.19 -12.54
C LEU A 202 7.06 -8.49 -11.43
N LYS A 203 8.38 -8.36 -11.59
CA LYS A 203 9.23 -7.60 -10.64
C LYS A 203 8.78 -6.14 -10.55
N GLU A 204 8.45 -5.51 -11.68
CA GLU A 204 7.95 -4.13 -11.69
C GLU A 204 6.57 -3.99 -11.02
N ARG A 205 5.65 -4.96 -11.19
CA ARG A 205 4.37 -4.99 -10.46
C ARG A 205 4.60 -4.98 -8.95
N VAL A 206 5.43 -5.90 -8.45
CA VAL A 206 5.78 -5.98 -7.02
C VAL A 206 6.44 -4.69 -6.55
N ARG A 207 7.39 -4.16 -7.32
CA ARG A 207 8.11 -2.92 -7.00
C ARG A 207 7.19 -1.71 -6.88
N ARG A 208 6.21 -1.57 -7.79
CA ARG A 208 5.23 -0.49 -7.76
C ARG A 208 4.29 -0.60 -6.56
N LYS A 209 3.76 -1.79 -6.28
CA LYS A 209 2.91 -2.03 -5.09
C LYS A 209 3.68 -1.70 -3.81
N TRP A 210 4.93 -2.15 -3.71
CA TRP A 210 5.83 -1.81 -2.60
C TRP A 210 6.00 -0.30 -2.45
N LEU A 211 6.35 0.40 -3.54
CA LEU A 211 6.56 1.85 -3.49
C LEU A 211 5.30 2.62 -3.07
N ILE A 212 4.14 2.25 -3.62
CA ILE A 212 2.86 2.86 -3.27
C ILE A 212 2.55 2.68 -1.78
N LYS A 213 2.79 1.48 -1.25
CA LYS A 213 2.55 1.14 0.16
C LYS A 213 3.53 1.87 1.09
N GLU A 214 4.83 1.71 0.87
CA GLU A 214 5.87 2.23 1.78
C GLU A 214 5.88 3.75 1.85
N TYR A 215 5.64 4.43 0.74
CA TYR A 215 5.52 5.89 0.71
C TYR A 215 4.09 6.38 0.96
N GLY A 216 3.16 5.47 1.28
CA GLY A 216 1.72 5.70 1.46
C GLY A 216 1.12 6.66 0.42
N LEU A 217 1.42 6.38 -0.85
CA LEU A 217 0.98 7.20 -1.98
C LEU A 217 -0.53 7.09 -2.25
N LEU A 218 -1.22 6.17 -1.57
CA LEU A 218 -2.68 6.07 -1.59
C LEU A 218 -3.36 7.24 -0.85
N ASN A 219 -2.66 7.90 0.07
CA ASN A 219 -3.22 9.04 0.80
C ASN A 219 -3.02 10.34 0.01
N VAL A 220 -3.95 10.62 -0.90
CA VAL A 220 -3.94 11.82 -1.76
C VAL A 220 -3.86 13.11 -0.95
N LYS A 221 -4.54 13.19 0.20
CA LYS A 221 -4.49 14.37 1.09
C LYS A 221 -3.08 14.60 1.63
N ARG A 222 -2.47 13.55 2.20
CA ARG A 222 -1.08 13.60 2.70
C ARG A 222 -0.10 13.98 1.60
N ASN A 223 -0.22 13.38 0.41
CA ASN A 223 0.64 13.68 -0.72
C ASN A 223 0.51 15.15 -1.18
N HIS A 224 -0.70 15.70 -1.12
CA HIS A 224 -0.94 17.11 -1.43
C HIS A 224 -0.32 18.05 -0.39
N GLU A 225 -0.40 17.68 0.89
CA GLU A 225 0.25 18.42 1.98
C GLU A 225 1.78 18.40 1.84
N ASP A 226 2.36 17.25 1.51
CA ASP A 226 3.80 17.14 1.21
C ASP A 226 4.19 18.01 0.01
N SER A 227 3.42 17.95 -1.08
CA SER A 227 3.63 18.80 -2.26
C SER A 227 3.61 20.29 -1.92
N LYS A 228 2.66 20.72 -1.07
CA LYS A 228 2.60 22.09 -0.55
C LYS A 228 3.79 22.44 0.34
N ARG A 229 4.20 21.55 1.24
CA ARG A 229 5.34 21.75 2.15
C ARG A 229 6.62 22.04 1.36
N TYR A 230 6.86 21.29 0.29
CA TYR A 230 8.06 21.42 -0.53
C TYR A 230 7.90 22.34 -1.75
N ALA A 231 6.75 23.01 -1.92
CA ALA A 231 6.46 23.84 -3.08
C ALA A 231 7.51 24.93 -3.38
N ALA A 232 8.21 25.41 -2.34
CA ALA A 232 9.29 26.39 -2.48
C ALA A 232 10.50 25.88 -3.27
N LEU A 233 10.71 24.56 -3.35
CA LEU A 233 11.76 23.93 -4.16
C LEU A 233 11.41 23.87 -5.65
N GLY A 234 10.12 24.00 -6.00
CA GLY A 234 9.60 23.93 -7.36
C GLY A 234 9.14 22.54 -7.78
N SER A 235 8.00 22.47 -8.48
CA SER A 235 7.38 21.20 -8.90
C SER A 235 8.27 20.37 -9.81
N SER A 236 8.90 21.00 -10.81
CA SER A 236 9.81 20.31 -11.73
C SER A 236 10.98 19.66 -10.99
N PHE A 237 11.58 20.36 -10.03
CA PHE A 237 12.66 19.81 -9.22
C PHE A 237 12.19 18.60 -8.39
N LEU A 238 11.03 18.70 -7.75
CA LEU A 238 10.45 17.58 -6.98
C LEU A 238 10.16 16.37 -7.87
N ASP A 239 9.69 16.58 -9.10
CA ASP A 239 9.49 15.50 -10.06
C ASP A 239 10.80 14.78 -10.42
N HIS A 240 11.91 15.51 -10.54
CA HIS A 240 13.24 14.92 -10.75
C HIS A 240 13.77 14.18 -9.52
N MET A 241 13.24 14.45 -8.32
CA MET A 241 13.64 13.77 -7.08
C MET A 241 12.84 12.49 -6.84
N LYS A 242 11.62 12.36 -7.38
CA LYS A 242 10.78 11.14 -7.24
C LYS A 242 11.50 9.82 -7.55
N PRO A 243 12.37 9.71 -8.58
CA PRO A 243 13.12 8.48 -8.83
C PRO A 243 13.98 8.02 -7.65
N LEU A 244 14.39 8.92 -6.74
CA LEU A 244 15.13 8.55 -5.53
C LEU A 244 14.28 7.75 -4.54
N MET A 245 12.96 7.76 -4.67
CA MET A 245 12.05 6.88 -3.91
C MET A 245 12.28 5.40 -4.23
N HIS A 246 12.95 5.09 -5.34
CA HIS A 246 13.36 3.73 -5.68
C HIS A 246 14.61 3.27 -4.93
N LEU A 247 15.41 4.20 -4.43
CA LEU A 247 16.75 3.94 -3.88
C LEU A 247 16.80 4.18 -2.36
N LEU A 248 16.02 5.14 -1.88
CA LEU A 248 15.97 5.51 -0.48
C LEU A 248 14.80 4.83 0.21
N THR A 249 14.87 4.70 1.54
CA THR A 249 13.68 4.40 2.34
C THR A 249 12.85 5.68 2.51
N PRO A 250 11.55 5.58 2.87
CA PRO A 250 10.70 6.75 3.10
C PRO A 250 11.34 7.78 4.03
N ASP A 251 11.84 7.33 5.19
CA ASP A 251 12.50 8.22 6.17
C ASP A 251 13.71 8.94 5.60
N LYS A 252 14.54 8.25 4.82
CA LYS A 252 15.75 8.83 4.20
C LYS A 252 15.37 9.83 3.11
N TYR A 253 14.36 9.50 2.29
CA TYR A 253 13.87 10.36 1.23
C TYR A 253 13.29 11.67 1.78
N TYR A 254 12.41 11.59 2.78
CA TYR A 254 11.80 12.78 3.37
C TYR A 254 12.81 13.61 4.19
N LYS A 255 13.76 12.97 4.90
CA LYS A 255 14.88 13.69 5.52
C LYS A 255 15.73 14.45 4.50
N PHE A 256 15.98 13.82 3.34
CA PHE A 256 16.71 14.46 2.26
C PHE A 256 15.96 15.69 1.70
N LEU A 257 14.66 15.55 1.41
CA LEU A 257 13.83 16.69 0.95
C LEU A 257 13.75 17.82 1.98
N GLU A 258 13.61 17.48 3.27
CA GLU A 258 13.60 18.46 4.35
C GLU A 258 14.95 19.20 4.43
N GLY A 259 16.07 18.48 4.28
CA GLY A 259 17.40 19.06 4.20
C GLY A 259 17.56 20.08 3.07
N LEU A 260 17.06 19.76 1.87
CA LEU A 260 17.05 20.68 0.72
C LEU A 260 16.17 21.91 0.97
N LEU A 261 15.02 21.72 1.61
CA LEU A 261 14.14 22.82 1.99
C LEU A 261 14.82 23.77 3.00
N TRP A 262 15.54 23.22 3.98
CA TRP A 262 16.34 23.99 4.93
C TRP A 262 17.46 24.77 4.25
N GLU A 263 18.18 24.13 3.33
CA GLU A 263 19.22 24.80 2.54
C GLU A 263 18.64 25.97 1.73
N TYR A 264 17.52 25.75 1.04
CA TYR A 264 16.80 26.79 0.29
C TYR A 264 16.42 27.96 1.20
N LYS A 265 15.79 27.69 2.36
CA LYS A 265 15.38 28.70 3.34
C LYS A 265 16.57 29.49 3.86
N ALA A 266 17.68 28.81 4.18
CA ALA A 266 18.91 29.44 4.67
C ALA A 266 19.52 30.37 3.60
N LYS A 267 19.66 29.90 2.36
CA LYS A 267 20.14 30.71 1.22
C LYS A 267 19.25 31.93 0.97
N HIS A 268 17.93 31.77 1.06
CA HIS A 268 16.99 32.89 0.93
C HIS A 268 17.12 33.89 2.09
N ARG A 269 17.27 33.40 3.31
CA ARG A 269 17.47 34.24 4.49
C ARG A 269 18.78 35.03 4.41
N ILE A 270 19.87 34.40 3.98
CA ILE A 270 21.17 35.06 3.77
C ILE A 270 21.03 36.19 2.74
N ARG A 271 20.43 35.91 1.58
CA ARG A 271 20.20 36.93 0.54
C ARG A 271 19.35 38.09 1.04
N LEU A 272 18.28 37.80 1.77
CA LEU A 272 17.43 38.82 2.40
C LEU A 272 18.23 39.69 3.38
N LEU A 273 19.05 39.07 4.24
CA LEU A 273 19.86 39.81 5.21
C LEU A 273 20.92 40.68 4.54
N GLN A 274 21.54 40.20 3.46
CA GLN A 274 22.47 40.97 2.64
C GLN A 274 21.79 42.18 2.01
N GLU A 275 20.58 42.02 1.47
CA GLU A 275 19.77 43.13 0.95
C GLU A 275 19.37 44.13 2.04
N CYS A 276 18.96 43.66 3.21
CA CYS A 276 18.66 44.55 4.33
C CYS A 276 19.89 45.37 4.74
N ARG A 277 21.07 44.72 4.81
CA ARG A 277 22.32 45.41 5.13
C ARG A 277 22.70 46.46 4.09
N SER A 278 22.56 46.16 2.79
CA SER A 278 22.84 47.14 1.73
C SER A 278 21.85 48.31 1.74
N ALA A 279 20.62 48.09 2.22
CA ALA A 279 19.62 49.14 2.46
C ALA A 279 19.82 49.91 3.79
N GLY A 280 20.89 49.64 4.55
CA GLY A 280 21.22 50.32 5.81
C GLY A 280 20.49 49.77 7.04
N ILE A 281 19.84 48.62 6.96
CA ILE A 281 19.10 48.02 8.07
C ILE A 281 20.03 47.12 8.89
N THR A 282 20.26 47.51 10.13
CA THR A 282 21.17 46.81 11.04
C THR A 282 20.45 45.93 12.09
N ARG A 283 19.18 46.24 12.41
CA ARG A 283 18.39 45.51 13.41
C ARG A 283 17.43 44.51 12.77
N THR A 284 17.28 43.34 13.40
CA THR A 284 16.39 42.27 12.92
C THR A 284 14.91 42.65 12.97
N HIS A 285 14.47 43.34 14.03
CA HIS A 285 13.07 43.75 14.18
C HIS A 285 12.61 44.75 13.09
N SER A 286 13.53 45.50 12.47
CA SER A 286 13.22 46.44 11.39
C SER A 286 12.99 45.78 10.03
N ILE A 287 13.34 44.50 9.87
CA ILE A 287 13.21 43.77 8.60
C ILE A 287 11.74 43.69 8.15
N SER A 288 10.81 43.44 9.05
CA SER A 288 9.37 43.34 8.73
C SER A 288 8.82 44.66 8.17
N THR A 289 9.15 45.77 8.82
CA THR A 289 8.78 47.13 8.38
C THR A 289 9.40 47.46 7.02
N PHE A 290 10.68 47.12 6.82
CA PHE A 290 11.35 47.29 5.54
C PHE A 290 10.67 46.52 4.42
N LEU A 291 10.41 45.22 4.60
CA LEU A 291 9.74 44.39 3.60
C LEU A 291 8.35 44.93 3.25
N ARG A 292 7.58 45.38 4.26
CA ARG A 292 6.26 46.00 4.05
C ARG A 292 6.36 47.28 3.21
N LEU A 293 7.31 48.16 3.53
CA LEU A 293 7.51 49.41 2.79
C LEU A 293 8.04 49.15 1.38
N LYS A 294 8.97 48.20 1.22
CA LYS A 294 9.51 47.77 -0.08
C LYS A 294 8.40 47.26 -0.98
N LYS A 295 7.54 46.36 -0.48
CA LYS A 295 6.38 45.85 -1.22
C LYS A 295 5.45 46.98 -1.67
N LYS A 296 5.10 47.92 -0.78
CA LYS A 296 4.27 49.09 -1.16
C LYS A 296 4.92 49.95 -2.25
N ARG A 297 6.25 50.16 -2.20
CA ARG A 297 6.97 50.91 -3.25
C ARG A 297 6.94 50.16 -4.59
N GLU A 298 7.14 48.85 -4.58
CA GLU A 298 7.06 48.01 -5.79
C GLU A 298 5.65 48.00 -6.40
N GLU A 299 4.61 47.89 -5.57
CA GLU A 299 3.21 47.97 -6.01
C GLU A 299 2.89 49.33 -6.63
N ARG A 300 3.33 50.43 -6.02
CA ARG A 300 3.19 51.77 -6.60
C ARG A 300 3.94 51.89 -7.93
N LYS A 301 5.18 51.38 -8.01
CA LYS A 301 5.96 51.39 -9.25
C LYS A 301 5.28 50.58 -10.36
N LYS A 302 4.73 49.41 -10.04
CA LYS A 302 3.94 48.58 -10.97
C LYS A 302 2.70 49.32 -11.46
N ARG A 303 1.91 49.92 -10.55
CA ARG A 303 0.72 50.71 -10.91
C ARG A 303 1.09 51.89 -11.82
N ASN A 304 2.12 52.64 -11.47
CA ASN A 304 2.56 53.77 -12.30
C ASN A 304 3.03 53.31 -13.69
N LYS A 305 3.74 52.17 -13.77
CA LYS A 305 4.14 51.59 -15.05
C LYS A 305 2.92 51.16 -15.88
N THR A 306 1.95 50.49 -15.28
CA THR A 306 0.72 50.08 -16.00
C THR A 306 -0.10 51.29 -16.46
N THR A 307 -0.20 52.34 -15.65
CA THR A 307 -0.87 53.59 -16.05
C THR A 307 -0.12 54.28 -17.18
N LEU A 308 1.21 54.29 -17.14
CA LEU A 308 2.04 54.84 -18.22
C LEU A 308 1.89 54.03 -19.52
N ASP A 309 1.92 52.70 -19.44
CA ASP A 309 1.71 51.80 -20.60
C ASP A 309 0.29 51.97 -21.19
N GLU A 310 -0.72 52.15 -20.33
CA GLU A 310 -2.10 52.44 -20.74
C GLU A 310 -2.21 53.82 -21.42
N MET A 311 -1.52 54.85 -20.91
CA MET A 311 -1.46 56.16 -21.56
C MET A 311 -0.72 56.09 -22.90
N LEU A 312 0.43 55.43 -22.95
CA LEU A 312 1.25 55.29 -24.17
C LEU A 312 0.53 54.46 -25.26
N SER A 313 -0.26 53.45 -24.89
CA SER A 313 -1.04 52.67 -25.84
C SER A 313 -2.20 53.47 -26.46
N ARG A 314 -2.80 54.39 -25.70
CA ARG A 314 -3.89 55.28 -26.17
C ARG A 314 -3.40 56.50 -26.97
N VAL A 315 -2.15 56.92 -26.77
CA VAL A 315 -1.52 58.00 -27.56
C VAL A 315 -1.16 57.55 -28.98
N LYS A 316 -1.01 56.24 -29.22
CA LYS A 316 -0.73 55.68 -30.56
C LYS A 316 -1.91 55.75 -31.53
N ASP A 317 -3.12 56.03 -31.04
CA ASP A 317 -4.35 56.19 -31.81
C ASP A 317 -4.85 57.64 -31.68
N GLU A 318 -4.88 58.40 -32.78
CA GLU A 318 -5.22 59.83 -32.77
C GLU A 318 -6.63 60.09 -32.21
N GLY A 319 -7.58 59.18 -32.45
CA GLY A 319 -8.96 59.27 -31.94
C GLY A 319 -9.06 59.05 -30.43
N SER A 320 -8.33 58.06 -29.90
CA SER A 320 -8.24 57.82 -28.45
C SER A 320 -7.51 58.93 -27.71
N CYS A 321 -6.49 59.54 -28.33
CA CYS A 321 -5.73 60.65 -27.75
C CYS A 321 -6.61 61.90 -27.57
N GLN A 322 -7.40 62.28 -28.58
CA GLN A 322 -8.32 63.42 -28.49
C GLN A 322 -9.43 63.20 -27.45
N SER A 323 -9.96 61.97 -27.34
CA SER A 323 -10.96 61.61 -26.33
C SER A 323 -10.42 61.74 -24.90
N LEU A 324 -9.15 61.42 -24.69
CA LEU A 324 -8.48 61.50 -23.38
C LEU A 324 -8.18 62.95 -22.98
N ILE A 325 -7.68 63.77 -23.91
CA ILE A 325 -7.52 65.22 -23.71
C ILE A 325 -8.86 65.84 -23.32
N ARG A 326 -9.95 65.49 -24.04
CA ARG A 326 -11.30 65.98 -23.73
C ARG A 326 -11.80 65.54 -22.36
N LYS A 327 -11.59 64.27 -21.97
CA LYS A 327 -11.94 63.77 -20.63
C LYS A 327 -11.11 64.40 -19.51
N GLN A 328 -9.83 64.67 -19.75
CA GLN A 328 -8.96 65.30 -18.76
C GLN A 328 -9.32 66.77 -18.55
N VAL A 329 -9.62 67.51 -19.63
CA VAL A 329 -10.16 68.88 -19.57
C VAL A 329 -11.49 68.94 -18.81
N LEU A 330 -12.37 67.95 -18.99
CA LEU A 330 -13.61 67.85 -18.21
C LEU A 330 -13.36 67.53 -16.72
N LYS A 331 -12.35 66.72 -16.42
CA LYS A 331 -12.03 66.31 -15.04
C LYS A 331 -11.34 67.44 -14.26
N ASP A 332 -10.46 68.18 -14.92
CA ASP A 332 -9.78 69.34 -14.35
C ASP A 332 -10.73 70.55 -14.22
N GLY A 333 -11.75 70.66 -15.08
CA GLY A 333 -12.83 71.65 -14.94
C GLY A 333 -13.84 71.36 -13.81
N ILE A 334 -13.86 70.14 -13.26
CA ILE A 334 -14.73 69.74 -12.13
C ILE A 334 -13.99 69.89 -10.78
N ALA A 335 -12.66 70.05 -10.79
CA ALA A 335 -11.85 70.09 -9.57
C ALA A 335 -11.85 71.44 -8.82
N GLU A 336 -12.51 72.49 -9.33
CA GLU A 336 -12.58 73.82 -8.66
C GLU A 336 -13.69 73.99 -7.61
N VAL A 337 -14.43 72.94 -7.24
CA VAL A 337 -15.44 73.06 -6.16
C VAL A 337 -15.29 71.91 -5.15
N GLY A 338 -14.62 72.21 -4.02
CA GLY A 338 -14.64 71.37 -2.81
C GLY A 338 -16.01 71.41 -2.10
N PRO A 339 -16.25 70.54 -1.09
CA PRO A 339 -15.63 70.79 0.22
C PRO A 339 -15.23 69.54 1.06
N ASP A 340 -14.74 69.89 2.24
CA ASP A 340 -14.12 69.22 3.39
C ASP A 340 -14.75 67.95 4.02
N GLU A 341 -13.86 67.30 4.79
CA GLU A 341 -14.05 66.48 6.00
C GLU A 341 -15.20 65.44 6.09
N SER A 342 -14.81 64.17 6.23
CA SER A 342 -15.01 63.33 7.44
C SER A 342 -15.25 61.84 7.12
N ARG A 343 -14.74 61.00 8.04
CA ARG A 343 -15.06 59.58 8.28
C ARG A 343 -14.65 58.54 7.22
N PHE A 344 -13.60 57.79 7.56
CA PHE A 344 -13.61 56.34 7.28
C PHE A 344 -13.36 55.57 8.58
N SER A 345 -14.45 54.96 9.05
CA SER A 345 -14.46 53.95 10.09
C SER A 345 -13.63 52.74 9.64
N LEU A 346 -12.77 52.28 10.55
CA LEU A 346 -12.15 50.97 10.50
C LEU A 346 -13.21 49.92 10.82
N GLU A 347 -13.41 48.96 9.91
CA GLU A 347 -13.93 47.66 10.30
C GLU A 347 -13.42 46.53 9.39
N MET A 348 -13.18 45.41 10.05
CA MET A 348 -12.98 44.04 9.54
C MET A 348 -11.58 43.57 9.15
N GLY A 349 -11.07 42.66 10.00
CA GLY A 349 -10.78 41.31 9.50
C GLY A 349 -9.39 40.78 9.82
N PHE A 350 -9.23 40.22 11.02
CA PHE A 350 -8.11 39.40 11.45
C PHE A 350 -7.73 38.28 10.48
N LEU A 351 -6.42 38.07 10.27
CA LEU A 351 -5.84 36.73 10.27
C LEU A 351 -4.61 36.75 11.18
N ALA A 352 -4.77 36.09 12.31
CA ALA A 352 -3.76 35.88 13.35
C ALA A 352 -2.61 35.01 12.83
N TYR A 353 -1.40 35.33 13.27
CA TYR A 353 -0.32 34.36 13.40
C TYR A 353 0.19 34.44 14.83
N SER A 354 -0.14 33.41 15.60
CA SER A 354 0.20 33.24 17.01
C SER A 354 1.71 33.18 17.19
N SER A 355 2.22 33.95 18.16
CA SER A 355 3.53 33.73 18.76
C SER A 355 3.33 32.97 20.06
N GLU A 356 3.81 31.73 20.13
CA GLU A 356 4.10 31.10 21.41
C GLU A 356 5.37 31.73 21.97
N GLY A 357 5.20 32.46 23.07
CA GLY A 357 6.28 32.96 23.91
C GLY A 357 6.65 31.90 24.94
N GLY A 358 7.93 31.52 24.95
CA GLY A 358 8.53 30.77 26.04
C GLY A 358 8.51 31.61 27.32
N SER A 359 7.98 31.01 28.38
CA SER A 359 8.08 31.50 29.75
C SER A 359 9.23 30.74 30.43
N THR A 360 10.30 31.47 30.71
CA THR A 360 11.30 31.09 31.71
C THR A 360 10.69 31.37 33.09
N SER A 361 10.55 30.33 33.93
CA SER A 361 10.36 30.51 35.37
C SER A 361 11.54 29.92 36.11
N SER A 362 12.01 30.70 37.07
CA SER A 362 13.17 30.47 37.90
C SER A 362 12.93 29.41 38.96
N LEU A 363 14.03 28.76 39.34
CA LEU A 363 14.24 28.00 40.57
C LEU A 363 13.69 28.73 41.81
N GLU A 364 12.91 28.02 42.62
CA GLU A 364 12.90 28.17 44.09
C GLU A 364 12.76 26.80 44.76
N HIS A 365 13.47 26.68 45.88
CA HIS A 365 13.62 25.54 46.78
C HIS A 365 12.30 24.97 47.33
N HIS A 366 12.15 23.65 47.32
CA HIS A 366 12.14 22.82 48.55
C HIS A 366 12.23 21.32 48.25
#